data_AF-A0A354WYE9-F1
#
_entry.id   AF-A0A354WYE9-F1
#
_cell.length_a   1.000
_cell.length_b   1.000
_cell.length_c   1.000
_cell.angle_alpha   90.00
_cell.angle_beta   90.00
_cell.angle_gamma   90.00
#
_symmetry.space_group_name_H-M   'P 1'
#
loop_
_entity.id
_entity.type
_entity.pdbx_description
1 polymer ?
#
loop_
_entity_poly.entity_id
_entity_poly.type
_entity_poly.pdbx_seq_one_letter_code
_entity_poly.pdbx_strand_id
1 'polypeptide(L)'
;MPFLYEQLDTLRDFGSYTEIPPYIQENVNQRFELRPYQIGAFENFITYFENEKMCRKPTQTLFHMATGSGKTMIMAGLMLYLYKKGYRNFLFFVNLSNIVNKTRENFLNALSSKYLFADEIRLNGELVQIKEVSNFQYSDDDAINICFTTTQGLHSDMWTAKENALSDDDFANKKVVFISDEAHHLNVDTKALAKNKDEQDNYKSWEYTVRRIFEMNKDNVLLEFTATCDIHNPQIRAEYESKIVYDYPLSKFRADGYSKEIKTLRSDVSVM
;
A
#
# COMPACT_ATOMS: atom_id res chain seq x y z
N MET A 1 -10.74 21.16 5.76
CA MET A 1 -11.36 20.74 4.48
C MET A 1 -11.93 19.34 4.68
N PRO A 2 -12.88 18.88 3.85
CA PRO A 2 -13.28 17.47 3.86
C PRO A 2 -12.08 16.59 3.44
N PHE A 3 -12.02 15.37 3.95
CA PHE A 3 -11.04 14.37 3.56
C PHE A 3 -11.28 13.94 2.10
N LEU A 4 -10.22 13.45 1.44
CA LEU A 4 -10.32 12.94 0.07
C LEU A 4 -11.35 11.81 -0.05
N TYR A 5 -11.40 10.85 0.87
CA TYR A 5 -12.41 9.78 0.83
C TYR A 5 -13.84 10.32 0.92
N GLU A 6 -14.11 11.37 1.71
CA GLU A 6 -15.43 12.00 1.80
C GLU A 6 -15.83 12.65 0.46
N GLN A 7 -14.86 13.24 -0.26
CA GLN A 7 -15.08 13.78 -1.60
C GLN A 7 -15.39 12.66 -2.60
N LEU A 8 -14.67 11.54 -2.53
CA LEU A 8 -14.89 10.38 -3.40
C LEU A 8 -16.24 9.70 -3.12
N ASP A 9 -16.63 9.59 -1.85
CA ASP A 9 -17.95 9.08 -1.46
C ASP A 9 -19.07 9.99 -1.99
N THR A 10 -18.88 11.31 -1.91
CA THR A 10 -19.82 12.28 -2.51
C THR A 10 -19.93 12.07 -4.02
N LEU A 11 -18.81 11.90 -4.74
CA LEU A 11 -18.83 11.63 -6.17
C LEU A 11 -19.56 10.32 -6.50
N ARG A 12 -19.34 9.27 -5.70
CA ARG A 12 -20.03 7.98 -5.80
C ARG A 12 -21.55 8.13 -5.63
N ASP A 13 -22.00 8.91 -4.66
CA ASP A 13 -23.44 9.17 -4.42
C ASP A 13 -24.11 9.86 -5.63
N PHE A 14 -23.36 10.65 -6.39
CA PHE A 14 -23.82 11.25 -7.65
C PHE A 14 -23.60 10.37 -8.89
N GLY A 15 -23.19 9.11 -8.71
CA GLY A 15 -22.91 8.18 -9.81
C GLY A 15 -21.65 8.49 -10.61
N SER A 16 -20.77 9.35 -10.10
CA SER A 16 -19.53 9.78 -10.74
C SER A 16 -18.32 9.03 -10.17
N TYR A 17 -18.29 7.71 -10.34
CA TYR A 17 -17.18 6.85 -9.95
C TYR A 17 -16.78 5.91 -11.10
N THR A 18 -15.55 5.41 -11.06
CA THR A 18 -15.10 4.36 -11.97
C THR A 18 -15.28 3.01 -11.29
N GLU A 19 -16.02 2.11 -11.94
CA GLU A 19 -16.20 0.73 -11.49
C GLU A 19 -14.87 -0.05 -11.50
N ILE A 20 -14.77 -1.02 -10.60
CA ILE A 20 -13.63 -1.95 -10.60
C ILE A 20 -13.60 -2.76 -11.91
N PRO A 21 -12.48 -2.79 -12.65
CA PRO A 21 -12.37 -3.61 -13.84
C PRO A 21 -12.47 -5.11 -13.49
N PRO A 22 -13.23 -5.91 -14.28
CA PRO A 22 -13.48 -7.32 -13.98
C PRO A 22 -12.18 -8.15 -13.94
N TYR A 23 -11.19 -7.76 -14.74
CA TYR A 23 -9.89 -8.44 -14.77
C TYR A 23 -9.18 -8.43 -13.42
N ILE A 24 -9.52 -7.54 -12.47
CA ILE A 24 -8.92 -7.58 -11.13
C ILE A 24 -9.42 -8.83 -10.39
N GLN A 25 -10.74 -9.04 -10.34
CA GLN A 25 -11.33 -10.23 -9.70
C GLN A 25 -10.93 -11.52 -10.42
N GLU A 26 -10.83 -11.50 -11.75
CA GLU A 26 -10.42 -12.66 -12.55
C GLU A 26 -8.97 -13.10 -12.29
N ASN A 27 -8.10 -12.17 -11.87
CA ASN A 27 -6.65 -12.42 -11.75
C ASN A 27 -6.12 -12.42 -10.31
N VAL A 28 -6.96 -12.12 -9.32
CA VAL A 28 -6.67 -12.48 -7.93
C VAL A 28 -7.04 -13.94 -7.69
N ASN A 29 -6.55 -14.52 -6.60
CA ASN A 29 -6.84 -15.91 -6.26
C ASN A 29 -8.34 -16.10 -6.03
N GLN A 30 -8.95 -16.99 -6.82
CA GLN A 30 -10.40 -17.23 -6.87
C GLN A 30 -10.99 -17.77 -5.57
N ARG A 31 -10.16 -18.19 -4.60
CA ARG A 31 -10.61 -18.51 -3.25
C ARG A 31 -11.05 -17.28 -2.45
N PHE A 32 -10.69 -16.08 -2.90
CA PHE A 32 -11.07 -14.83 -2.27
C PHE A 32 -12.16 -14.13 -3.07
N GLU A 33 -13.35 -14.06 -2.47
CA GLU A 33 -14.43 -13.22 -2.95
C GLU A 33 -14.21 -11.79 -2.42
N LEU A 34 -14.20 -10.81 -3.32
CA LEU A 34 -14.09 -9.41 -2.93
C LEU A 34 -15.36 -8.95 -2.22
N ARG A 35 -15.18 -8.45 -1.00
CA ARG A 35 -16.26 -7.88 -0.20
C ARG A 35 -16.61 -6.46 -0.67
N PRO A 36 -17.84 -5.97 -0.41
CA PRO A 36 -18.27 -4.64 -0.85
C PRO A 36 -17.31 -3.50 -0.49
N TYR A 37 -16.71 -3.53 0.71
CA TYR A 37 -15.75 -2.49 1.12
C TYR A 37 -14.41 -2.59 0.37
N GLN A 38 -14.01 -3.78 -0.08
CA GLN A 38 -12.79 -3.94 -0.90
C GLN A 38 -13.04 -3.42 -2.32
N ILE A 39 -14.22 -3.71 -2.88
CA ILE A 39 -14.68 -3.13 -4.15
C ILE A 39 -14.67 -1.60 -4.04
N GLY A 40 -15.26 -1.05 -2.97
CA GLY A 40 -15.27 0.39 -2.71
C GLY A 40 -13.87 1.00 -2.64
N ALA A 41 -12.92 0.31 -2.01
CA ALA A 41 -11.52 0.76 -1.95
C ALA A 41 -10.86 0.82 -3.34
N PHE A 42 -11.09 -0.18 -4.20
CA PHE A 42 -10.62 -0.16 -5.58
C PHE A 42 -11.24 1.00 -6.37
N GLU A 43 -12.56 1.12 -6.35
CA GLU A 43 -13.28 2.17 -7.06
C GLU A 43 -12.83 3.57 -6.63
N ASN A 44 -12.63 3.82 -5.34
CA ASN A 44 -12.12 5.10 -4.85
C ASN A 44 -10.72 5.40 -5.38
N PHE A 45 -9.81 4.43 -5.34
CA PHE A 45 -8.47 4.61 -5.90
C PHE A 45 -8.52 4.88 -7.41
N ILE A 46 -9.28 4.10 -8.17
CA ILE A 46 -9.38 4.21 -9.63
C ILE A 46 -10.00 5.56 -10.02
N THR A 47 -11.11 5.94 -9.38
CA THR A 47 -11.78 7.22 -9.57
C THR A 47 -10.83 8.38 -9.30
N TYR A 48 -10.07 8.32 -8.21
CA TYR A 48 -9.07 9.34 -7.90
C TYR A 48 -7.94 9.35 -8.93
N PHE A 49 -7.35 8.20 -9.23
CA PHE A 49 -6.16 8.05 -10.08
C PHE A 49 -6.41 8.46 -11.54
N GLU A 50 -7.60 8.20 -12.06
CA GLU A 50 -7.99 8.54 -13.44
C GLU A 50 -8.49 9.98 -13.58
N ASN A 51 -8.83 10.65 -12.48
CA ASN A 51 -9.31 12.03 -12.51
C ASN A 51 -8.14 13.02 -12.52
N GLU A 52 -7.72 13.48 -13.70
CA GLU A 52 -6.60 14.43 -13.86
C GLU A 52 -6.77 15.75 -13.10
N LYS A 53 -8.01 16.15 -12.77
CA LYS A 53 -8.28 17.39 -12.03
C LYS A 53 -8.11 17.21 -10.52
N MET A 54 -8.26 15.98 -10.03
CA MET A 54 -8.14 15.66 -8.59
C MET A 54 -6.79 15.01 -8.26
N CYS A 55 -6.31 14.11 -9.12
CA CYS A 55 -5.11 13.33 -8.89
C CYS A 55 -3.88 14.22 -8.83
N ARG A 56 -3.18 14.20 -7.69
CA ARG A 56 -1.87 14.85 -7.56
C ARG A 56 -0.77 13.92 -8.09
N LYS A 57 0.31 14.52 -8.60
CA LYS A 57 1.49 13.84 -9.16
C LYS A 57 2.78 14.35 -8.47
N PRO A 58 3.72 13.48 -8.08
CA PRO A 58 3.58 12.02 -8.01
C PRO A 58 2.43 11.62 -7.08
N THR A 59 1.80 10.48 -7.36
CA THR A 59 0.52 10.13 -6.73
C THR A 59 0.76 9.43 -5.41
N GLN A 60 0.28 10.01 -4.30
CA GLN A 60 0.32 9.38 -2.98
C GLN A 60 -1.11 9.14 -2.48
N THR A 61 -1.37 7.93 -1.98
CA THR A 61 -2.68 7.51 -1.47
C THR A 61 -2.53 6.67 -0.21
N LEU A 62 -3.44 6.84 0.75
CA LEU A 62 -3.52 6.06 1.99
C LEU A 62 -4.83 5.27 2.05
N PHE A 63 -4.73 3.97 2.31
CA PHE A 63 -5.83 3.08 2.65
C PHE A 63 -5.82 2.85 4.17
N HIS A 64 -6.70 3.55 4.88
CA HIS A 64 -6.88 3.36 6.31
C HIS A 64 -7.90 2.24 6.53
N MET A 65 -7.42 1.02 6.75
CA MET A 65 -8.27 -0.17 6.81
C MET A 65 -7.88 -1.11 7.95
N ALA A 66 -8.88 -1.58 8.69
CA ALA A 66 -8.72 -2.45 9.86
C ALA A 66 -7.79 -3.65 9.62
N THR A 67 -7.09 -4.12 10.66
CA THR A 67 -6.32 -5.37 10.59
C THR A 67 -7.25 -6.54 10.30
N GLY A 68 -6.87 -7.39 9.34
CA GLY A 68 -7.69 -8.51 8.90
C GLY A 68 -8.78 -8.16 7.87
N SER A 69 -8.93 -6.89 7.48
CA SER A 69 -9.86 -6.47 6.42
C SER A 69 -9.46 -6.94 5.02
N GLY A 70 -8.23 -7.42 4.82
CA GLY A 70 -7.74 -7.89 3.52
C GLY A 70 -6.91 -6.87 2.74
N LYS A 71 -6.17 -5.97 3.41
CA LYS A 71 -5.29 -4.98 2.76
C LYS A 71 -4.34 -5.58 1.71
N THR A 72 -3.73 -6.72 2.00
CA THR A 72 -2.80 -7.38 1.06
C THR A 72 -3.50 -7.85 -0.23
N MET A 73 -4.80 -8.17 -0.17
CA MET A 73 -5.59 -8.46 -1.38
C MET A 73 -5.78 -7.19 -2.23
N ILE A 74 -6.03 -6.06 -1.59
CA ILE A 74 -6.14 -4.77 -2.27
C ILE A 74 -4.81 -4.40 -2.93
N MET A 75 -3.67 -4.62 -2.24
CA MET A 75 -2.35 -4.44 -2.85
C MET A 75 -2.21 -5.26 -4.14
N ALA A 76 -2.52 -6.56 -4.12
CA ALA A 76 -2.45 -7.43 -5.30
C ALA A 76 -3.33 -6.91 -6.45
N GLY A 77 -4.59 -6.56 -6.17
CA GLY A 77 -5.50 -6.04 -7.19
C GLY A 77 -5.05 -4.70 -7.79
N LEU A 78 -4.48 -3.81 -6.96
CA LEU A 78 -3.93 -2.54 -7.43
C LEU A 78 -2.67 -2.73 -8.28
N MET A 79 -1.86 -3.75 -8.01
CA MET A 79 -0.73 -4.11 -8.87
C MET A 79 -1.20 -4.52 -10.26
N LEU A 80 -2.25 -5.35 -10.36
CA LEU A 80 -2.85 -5.74 -11.64
C LEU A 80 -3.41 -4.53 -12.39
N TYR A 81 -4.11 -3.65 -11.68
CA TYR A 81 -4.63 -2.41 -12.25
C TYR A 81 -3.52 -1.50 -12.78
N LEU A 82 -2.49 -1.24 -11.97
CA LEU A 82 -1.37 -0.37 -12.35
C LEU A 82 -0.52 -1.02 -13.46
N TYR A 83 -0.43 -2.35 -13.52
CA TYR A 83 0.20 -3.02 -14.66
C TYR A 83 -0.51 -2.68 -15.98
N LYS A 84 -1.85 -2.68 -15.99
CA LYS A 84 -2.63 -2.20 -17.15
C LYS A 84 -2.44 -0.72 -17.45
N LYS A 85 -2.03 0.08 -16.46
CA LYS A 85 -1.66 1.51 -16.63
C LYS A 85 -0.20 1.71 -17.04
N GLY A 86 0.54 0.64 -17.36
CA GLY A 86 1.91 0.71 -17.87
C GLY A 86 3.00 0.65 -16.79
N TYR A 87 2.65 0.36 -15.53
CA TYR A 87 3.64 0.17 -14.48
C TYR A 87 4.19 -1.27 -14.54
N ARG A 88 5.50 -1.43 -14.34
CA ARG A 88 6.18 -2.74 -14.34
C ARG A 88 6.97 -3.03 -13.08
N ASN A 89 7.31 -1.98 -12.32
CA ASN A 89 8.22 -2.03 -11.20
C ASN A 89 7.48 -1.65 -9.91
N PHE A 90 7.52 -2.55 -8.94
CA PHE A 90 6.80 -2.44 -7.67
C PHE A 90 7.80 -2.60 -6.53
N LEU A 91 7.98 -1.55 -5.73
CA LEU A 91 8.80 -1.58 -4.52
C LEU A 91 7.91 -1.80 -3.31
N PHE A 92 7.96 -3.00 -2.71
CA PHE A 92 7.33 -3.26 -1.43
C PHE A 92 8.31 -3.00 -0.29
N PHE A 93 7.93 -2.14 0.67
CA PHE A 93 8.73 -1.86 1.84
C PHE A 93 7.91 -1.71 3.13
N VAL A 94 8.49 -2.19 4.23
CA VAL A 94 7.92 -2.13 5.58
C VAL A 94 9.05 -2.20 6.61
N ASN A 95 8.81 -1.77 7.84
CA ASN A 95 9.87 -1.75 8.86
C ASN A 95 10.34 -3.15 9.30
N LEU A 96 9.43 -4.11 9.39
CA LEU A 96 9.72 -5.41 10.00
C LEU A 96 9.98 -6.47 8.94
N SER A 97 11.16 -7.13 9.02
CA SER A 97 11.58 -8.17 8.06
C SER A 97 10.66 -9.38 8.03
N ASN A 98 10.00 -9.71 9.14
CA ASN A 98 8.99 -10.77 9.19
C ASN A 98 7.76 -10.44 8.34
N ILE A 99 7.36 -9.16 8.26
CA ILE A 99 6.28 -8.70 7.38
C ILE A 99 6.74 -8.78 5.91
N VAL A 100 7.97 -8.35 5.60
CA VAL A 100 8.56 -8.52 4.26
C VAL A 100 8.46 -9.97 3.80
N ASN A 101 8.96 -10.92 4.60
CA ASN A 101 8.97 -12.33 4.24
C ASN A 101 7.56 -12.92 4.07
N LYS A 102 6.63 -12.55 4.96
CA LYS A 102 5.23 -12.99 4.87
C LYS A 102 4.55 -12.45 3.62
N THR A 103 4.76 -11.18 3.29
CA THR A 103 4.16 -10.56 2.11
C THR A 103 4.77 -11.10 0.83
N ARG A 104 6.09 -11.32 0.81
CA ARG A 104 6.79 -12.04 -0.26
C ARG A 104 6.19 -13.42 -0.50
N GLU A 105 5.97 -14.21 0.55
CA GLU A 105 5.33 -15.52 0.44
C GLU A 105 3.91 -15.41 -0.15
N ASN A 106 3.09 -14.47 0.33
CA ASN A 106 1.73 -14.27 -0.18
C ASN A 106 1.70 -13.86 -1.67
N PHE A 107 2.72 -13.17 -2.18
CA PHE A 107 2.78 -12.73 -3.57
C PHE A 107 3.44 -13.74 -4.52
N LEU A 108 4.32 -14.62 -4.03
CA LEU A 108 5.15 -15.47 -4.90
C LEU A 108 4.87 -16.97 -4.77
N ASN A 109 4.38 -17.44 -3.62
CA ASN A 109 4.23 -18.87 -3.37
C ASN A 109 2.83 -19.38 -3.75
N ALA A 110 2.66 -19.84 -5.00
CA ALA A 110 1.39 -20.40 -5.48
C ALA A 110 0.86 -21.61 -4.68
N LEU A 111 1.73 -22.30 -3.94
CA LEU A 111 1.33 -23.43 -3.09
C LEU A 111 0.77 -22.97 -1.73
N SER A 112 0.95 -21.70 -1.37
CA SER A 112 0.45 -21.14 -0.10
C SER A 112 -1.06 -20.95 -0.16
N SER A 113 -1.76 -21.28 0.92
CA SER A 113 -3.18 -20.95 1.09
C SER A 113 -3.45 -19.44 1.15
N LYS A 114 -2.39 -18.63 1.30
CA LYS A 114 -2.44 -17.17 1.31
C LYS A 114 -1.95 -16.52 0.01
N TYR A 115 -1.66 -17.32 -1.02
CA TYR A 115 -1.26 -16.82 -2.33
C TYR A 115 -2.34 -15.90 -2.91
N LEU A 116 -1.96 -14.71 -3.38
CA LEU A 116 -2.92 -13.64 -3.69
C LEU A 116 -3.39 -13.60 -5.14
N PHE A 117 -2.63 -14.18 -6.07
CA PHE A 117 -2.95 -14.15 -7.50
C PHE A 117 -3.61 -15.44 -7.97
N ALA A 118 -4.27 -15.39 -9.13
CA ALA A 118 -4.69 -16.60 -9.83
C ALA A 118 -3.47 -17.42 -10.28
N ASP A 119 -3.66 -18.72 -10.51
CA ASP A 119 -2.58 -19.62 -10.98
C ASP A 119 -1.98 -19.13 -12.31
N GLU A 120 -2.81 -18.54 -13.16
CA GLU A 120 -2.40 -17.84 -14.38
C GLU A 120 -2.98 -16.43 -14.39
N ILE A 121 -2.11 -15.42 -14.41
CA ILE A 121 -2.53 -14.03 -14.58
C ILE A 121 -2.61 -13.73 -16.08
N ARG A 122 -3.81 -13.41 -16.57
CA ARG A 122 -4.09 -13.04 -17.95
C ARG A 122 -4.60 -11.61 -18.04
N LEU A 123 -3.80 -10.74 -18.64
CA LEU A 123 -4.12 -9.32 -18.82
C LEU A 123 -4.06 -9.01 -20.33
N ASN A 124 -5.18 -8.55 -20.92
CA ASN A 124 -5.31 -8.35 -22.38
C ASN A 124 -5.03 -9.60 -23.23
N GLY A 125 -5.24 -10.80 -22.68
CA GLY A 125 -4.96 -12.06 -23.36
C GLY A 125 -3.50 -12.53 -23.25
N GLU A 126 -2.62 -11.71 -22.67
CA GLU A 126 -1.21 -12.04 -22.42
C GLU A 126 -1.03 -12.63 -21.03
N LEU A 127 -0.11 -13.60 -20.92
CA LEU A 127 0.26 -14.20 -19.65
C LEU A 127 1.26 -13.28 -18.95
N VAL A 128 0.93 -12.84 -17.75
CA VAL A 128 1.78 -11.93 -16.94
C VAL A 128 2.38 -12.70 -15.78
N GLN A 129 3.68 -12.62 -15.62
CA GLN A 129 4.39 -13.26 -14.50
C GLN A 129 4.58 -12.28 -13.35
N ILE A 130 4.55 -12.79 -12.12
CA ILE A 130 5.05 -12.08 -10.94
C ILE A 130 6.52 -12.49 -10.74
N LYS A 131 7.44 -11.54 -10.80
CA LYS A 131 8.88 -11.79 -10.66
C LYS A 131 9.44 -11.01 -9.49
N GLU A 132 10.17 -11.69 -8.63
CA GLU A 132 11.01 -11.01 -7.64
C GLU A 132 12.31 -10.55 -8.27
N VAL A 133 12.71 -9.31 -7.98
CA VAL A 133 13.95 -8.69 -8.47
C VAL A 133 14.67 -7.98 -7.32
N SER A 134 16.00 -7.89 -7.40
CA SER A 134 16.82 -7.16 -6.41
C SER A 134 16.87 -5.65 -6.66
N ASN A 135 16.68 -5.23 -7.91
CA ASN A 135 16.59 -3.84 -8.36
C ASN A 135 15.77 -3.79 -9.65
N PHE A 136 15.63 -2.61 -10.25
CA PHE A 136 14.82 -2.43 -11.46
C PHE A 136 15.68 -2.25 -12.72
N GLN A 137 17.00 -2.40 -12.70
CA GLN A 137 17.86 -2.12 -13.87
C GLN A 137 17.53 -3.05 -15.05
N TYR A 138 17.34 -4.34 -14.78
CA TYR A 138 17.03 -5.39 -15.75
C TYR A 138 15.65 -6.00 -15.54
N SER A 139 14.66 -5.17 -15.19
CA SER A 139 13.27 -5.62 -15.05
C SER A 139 12.68 -6.07 -16.38
N ASP A 140 11.77 -7.05 -16.31
CA ASP A 140 11.07 -7.59 -17.46
C ASP A 140 9.85 -6.71 -17.80
N ASP A 141 9.82 -6.18 -19.02
CA ASP A 141 8.77 -5.28 -19.49
C ASP A 141 7.41 -5.98 -19.69
N ASP A 142 7.36 -7.31 -19.66
CA ASP A 142 6.12 -8.09 -19.74
C ASP A 142 5.69 -8.68 -18.39
N ALA A 143 6.43 -8.41 -17.31
CA ALA A 143 6.15 -8.93 -15.97
C ALA A 143 5.79 -7.83 -14.94
N ILE A 144 5.19 -8.27 -13.83
CA ILE A 144 5.10 -7.50 -12.59
C ILE A 144 6.37 -7.81 -11.79
N ASN A 145 7.33 -6.87 -11.81
CA ASN A 145 8.60 -6.99 -11.10
C ASN A 145 8.47 -6.39 -9.71
N ILE A 146 8.73 -7.19 -8.67
CA ILE A 146 8.60 -6.79 -7.28
C ILE A 146 9.96 -6.83 -6.60
N CYS A 147 10.38 -5.70 -6.03
CA CYS A 147 11.48 -5.64 -5.09
C CYS A 147 10.93 -5.59 -3.67
N PHE A 148 11.40 -6.50 -2.81
CA PHE A 148 11.01 -6.57 -1.40
C PHE A 148 12.16 -6.10 -0.52
N THR A 149 11.92 -5.09 0.33
CA THR A 149 12.94 -4.59 1.24
C THR A 149 12.34 -4.10 2.56
N THR A 150 13.18 -3.89 3.57
CA THR A 150 12.76 -3.14 4.75
C THR A 150 12.96 -1.65 4.51
N THR A 151 12.24 -0.79 5.22
CA THR A 151 12.46 0.66 5.17
C THR A 151 13.93 1.03 5.48
N GLN A 152 14.53 0.36 6.46
CA GLN A 152 15.93 0.55 6.84
C GLN A 152 16.89 -0.03 5.80
N GLY A 153 16.53 -1.16 5.17
CA GLY A 153 17.28 -1.76 4.06
C GLY A 153 17.33 -0.82 2.87
N LEU A 154 16.17 -0.31 2.44
CA LEU A 154 16.04 0.70 1.40
C LEU A 154 16.87 1.94 1.71
N HIS A 155 16.80 2.46 2.94
CA HIS A 155 17.63 3.58 3.36
C HIS A 155 19.12 3.26 3.23
N SER A 156 19.57 2.11 3.76
CA SER A 156 20.98 1.71 3.65
C SER A 156 21.44 1.62 2.19
N ASP A 157 20.62 1.04 1.30
CA ASP A 157 20.95 0.85 -0.11
C ASP A 157 21.06 2.19 -0.86
N MET A 158 20.19 3.17 -0.55
CA MET A 158 20.22 4.50 -1.17
C MET A 158 21.41 5.37 -0.75
N TRP A 159 22.09 5.04 0.35
CA TRP A 159 23.20 5.83 0.88
C TRP A 159 24.54 5.09 0.88
N THR A 160 24.54 3.79 0.57
CA THR A 160 25.73 2.96 0.50
C THR A 160 25.81 2.30 -0.86
N ALA A 161 26.88 2.55 -1.61
CA ALA A 161 27.11 1.84 -2.87
C ALA A 161 27.24 0.34 -2.62
N LYS A 162 26.30 -0.44 -3.14
CA LYS A 162 26.29 -1.90 -3.11
C LYS A 162 26.04 -2.42 -4.52
N GLU A 163 26.75 -3.47 -4.91
CA GLU A 163 26.47 -4.16 -6.16
C GLU A 163 25.08 -4.80 -6.11
N ASN A 164 24.32 -4.70 -7.22
CA ASN A 164 22.98 -5.26 -7.40
C ASN A 164 21.89 -4.76 -6.43
N ALA A 165 22.14 -3.69 -5.68
CA ALA A 165 21.11 -3.01 -4.88
C ALA A 165 20.32 -2.00 -5.72
N LEU A 166 19.21 -1.51 -5.15
CA LEU A 166 18.50 -0.36 -5.70
C LEU A 166 19.42 0.86 -5.71
N SER A 167 19.31 1.70 -6.73
CA SER A 167 19.99 2.99 -6.82
C SER A 167 19.02 4.09 -7.27
N ASP A 168 19.48 5.35 -7.25
CA ASP A 168 18.67 6.48 -7.73
C ASP A 168 18.24 6.32 -9.22
N ASP A 169 19.05 5.64 -10.04
CA ASP A 169 18.75 5.37 -11.46
C ASP A 169 17.50 4.50 -11.65
N ASP A 170 17.22 3.60 -10.70
CA ASP A 170 16.03 2.75 -10.70
C ASP A 170 14.73 3.56 -10.58
N PHE A 171 14.82 4.78 -10.00
CA PHE A 171 13.66 5.63 -9.72
C PHE A 171 13.56 6.85 -10.64
N ALA A 172 14.69 7.34 -11.18
CA ALA A 172 14.71 8.49 -12.08
C ALA A 172 14.14 8.14 -13.47
N ASN A 173 14.48 6.96 -14.00
CA ASN A 173 14.22 6.62 -15.40
C ASN A 173 12.99 5.72 -15.62
N LYS A 174 12.39 5.20 -14.54
CA LYS A 174 11.28 4.22 -14.60
C LYS A 174 10.13 4.69 -13.73
N LYS A 175 8.90 4.35 -14.14
CA LYS A 175 7.71 4.53 -13.29
C LYS A 175 7.71 3.42 -12.25
N VAL A 176 7.73 3.79 -10.98
CA VAL A 176 7.75 2.85 -9.86
C VAL A 176 6.51 3.02 -8.98
N VAL A 177 5.90 1.90 -8.63
CA VAL A 177 4.85 1.83 -7.62
C VAL A 177 5.48 1.45 -6.29
N PHE A 178 5.44 2.36 -5.34
CA PHE A 178 5.83 2.16 -3.96
C PHE A 178 4.63 1.62 -3.19
N ILE A 179 4.81 0.50 -2.49
CA ILE A 179 3.79 -0.13 -1.65
C ILE A 179 4.34 -0.18 -0.23
N SER A 180 3.70 0.57 0.67
CA SER A 180 4.06 0.56 2.09
C SER A 180 2.95 -0.05 2.93
N ASP A 181 3.28 -1.12 3.65
CA ASP A 181 2.40 -1.69 4.67
C ASP A 181 2.80 -1.18 6.06
N GLU A 182 1.81 -1.08 6.95
CA GLU A 182 1.96 -0.45 8.26
C GLU A 182 2.49 0.99 8.21
N ALA A 183 1.93 1.77 7.27
CA ALA A 183 2.30 3.15 6.98
C ALA A 183 2.11 4.14 8.15
N HIS A 184 1.46 3.72 9.25
CA HIS A 184 1.38 4.53 10.47
C HIS A 184 2.72 4.76 11.14
N HIS A 185 3.69 3.90 10.88
CA HIS A 185 5.06 4.15 11.26
C HIS A 185 5.73 5.20 10.38
N LEU A 186 5.07 5.74 9.36
CA LEU A 186 5.67 6.70 8.46
C LEU A 186 5.32 8.15 8.77
N ASN A 187 4.45 8.46 9.74
CA ASN A 187 4.17 9.86 10.05
C ASN A 187 3.64 10.12 11.49
N VAL A 188 4.24 11.14 12.10
CA VAL A 188 3.80 11.90 13.29
C VAL A 188 3.84 11.19 14.65
N ASP A 189 3.09 10.11 14.89
CA ASP A 189 2.99 9.54 16.25
C ASP A 189 4.32 8.93 16.74
N THR A 190 5.13 8.41 15.82
CA THR A 190 6.45 7.87 16.14
C THR A 190 7.49 8.93 16.51
N LYS A 191 7.28 10.22 16.18
CA LYS A 191 8.17 11.30 16.67
C LYS A 191 8.04 11.48 18.19
N ALA A 192 6.85 11.23 18.75
CA ALA A 192 6.62 11.27 20.19
C ALA A 192 7.00 9.94 20.88
N LEU A 193 6.93 8.80 20.17
CA LEU A 193 7.29 7.47 20.70
C LEU A 193 8.77 7.12 20.56
N ALA A 194 9.51 7.80 19.68
CA ALA A 194 10.97 7.67 19.59
C ALA A 194 11.58 8.06 20.92
N LYS A 195 12.22 7.09 21.58
CA LYS A 195 12.62 7.24 22.99
C LYS A 195 13.79 8.19 23.14
N ASN A 196 14.64 8.29 22.10
CA ASN A 196 15.87 9.06 22.09
C ASN A 196 16.09 9.81 20.76
N LYS A 197 17.00 10.79 20.78
CA LYS A 197 17.37 11.64 19.64
C LYS A 197 17.83 10.85 18.42
N ASP A 198 18.60 9.78 18.62
CA ASP A 198 19.12 8.94 17.53
C ASP A 198 18.01 8.21 16.76
N GLU A 199 16.94 7.77 17.45
CA GLU A 199 15.78 7.17 16.81
C GLU A 199 15.01 8.21 15.98
N GLN A 200 14.85 9.44 16.49
CA GLN A 200 14.21 10.53 15.73
C GLN A 200 15.02 10.94 14.50
N ASP A 201 16.35 10.99 14.60
CA ASP A 201 17.21 11.40 13.49
C ASP A 201 17.30 10.30 12.42
N ASN A 202 17.42 9.03 12.81
CA ASN A 202 17.30 7.90 11.88
C ASN A 202 15.93 7.89 11.18
N TYR A 203 14.88 8.22 11.91
CA TYR A 203 13.53 8.26 11.41
C TYR A 203 13.34 9.33 10.31
N LYS A 204 13.78 10.56 10.60
CA LYS A 204 13.82 11.65 9.60
C LYS A 204 14.66 11.28 8.38
N SER A 205 15.73 10.54 8.58
CA SER A 205 16.67 10.14 7.53
C SER A 205 16.03 9.18 6.51
N TRP A 206 15.29 8.18 6.96
CA TRP A 206 14.63 7.25 6.04
C TRP A 206 13.38 7.88 5.39
N GLU A 207 12.59 8.71 6.11
CA GLU A 207 11.44 9.45 5.52
C GLU A 207 11.91 10.32 4.36
N TYR A 208 13.00 11.06 4.58
CA TYR A 208 13.65 11.85 3.56
C TYR A 208 14.06 10.99 2.35
N THR A 209 14.58 9.79 2.61
CA THR A 209 15.02 8.88 1.53
C THR A 209 13.85 8.42 0.67
N VAL A 210 12.76 7.93 1.29
CA VAL A 210 11.56 7.49 0.58
C VAL A 210 10.96 8.64 -0.22
N ARG A 211 10.86 9.83 0.41
CA ARG A 211 10.34 11.02 -0.27
C ARG A 211 11.21 11.43 -1.45
N ARG A 212 12.53 11.45 -1.29
CA ARG A 212 13.50 11.80 -2.34
C ARG A 212 13.30 10.92 -3.57
N ILE A 213 13.33 9.60 -3.41
CA ILE A 213 13.20 8.65 -4.53
C ILE A 213 11.80 8.64 -5.13
N PHE A 214 10.75 8.83 -4.31
CA PHE A 214 9.38 8.95 -4.78
C PHE A 214 9.21 10.17 -5.70
N GLU A 215 9.80 11.31 -5.32
CA GLU A 215 9.72 12.57 -6.07
C GLU A 215 10.60 12.61 -7.33
N MET A 216 11.48 11.62 -7.57
CA MET A 216 12.36 11.57 -8.75
C MET A 216 11.61 11.42 -10.08
N ASN A 217 10.40 10.86 -10.05
CA ASN A 217 9.57 10.69 -11.24
C ASN A 217 8.13 11.09 -10.92
N LYS A 218 7.60 12.08 -11.67
CA LYS A 218 6.23 12.59 -11.52
C LYS A 218 5.14 11.52 -11.69
N ASP A 219 5.46 10.42 -12.36
CA ASP A 219 4.52 9.34 -12.62
C ASP A 219 4.60 8.24 -11.55
N ASN A 220 5.48 8.35 -10.55
CA ASN A 220 5.52 7.41 -9.44
C ASN A 220 4.20 7.40 -8.66
N VAL A 221 3.90 6.25 -8.06
CA VAL A 221 2.70 6.03 -7.24
C VAL A 221 3.11 5.46 -5.90
N LEU A 222 2.64 6.04 -4.81
CA LEU A 222 2.83 5.56 -3.44
C LEU A 222 1.48 5.13 -2.87
N LEU A 223 1.35 3.82 -2.66
CA LEU A 223 0.22 3.15 -2.06
C LEU A 223 0.56 2.82 -0.61
N GLU A 224 -0.02 3.56 0.33
CA GLU A 224 0.18 3.35 1.76
C GLU A 224 -1.00 2.61 2.36
N PHE A 225 -0.72 1.66 3.24
CA PHE A 225 -1.70 0.81 3.88
C PHE A 225 -1.49 0.85 5.39
N THR A 226 -2.53 1.11 6.16
CA THR A 226 -2.44 1.12 7.62
C THR A 226 -3.76 0.72 8.29
N ALA A 227 -3.68 0.06 9.44
CA ALA A 227 -4.84 -0.14 10.32
C ALA A 227 -5.03 0.98 11.35
N THR A 228 -3.96 1.72 11.62
CA THR A 228 -3.86 2.71 12.69
C THR A 228 -3.58 4.05 12.04
N CYS A 229 -4.53 4.96 12.10
CA CYS A 229 -4.36 6.34 11.66
C CYS A 229 -5.27 7.17 12.55
N ASP A 230 -4.69 7.98 13.44
CA ASP A 230 -5.50 8.88 14.26
C ASP A 230 -5.84 10.13 13.44
N ILE A 231 -6.91 10.02 12.64
CA ILE A 231 -7.42 11.10 11.80
C ILE A 231 -7.91 12.32 12.61
N HIS A 232 -8.06 12.18 13.93
CA HIS A 232 -8.43 13.28 14.82
C HIS A 232 -7.21 14.08 15.30
N ASN A 233 -6.01 13.52 15.21
CA ASN A 233 -4.77 14.26 15.46
C ASN A 233 -4.59 15.33 14.36
N PRO A 234 -4.53 16.63 14.71
CA PRO A 234 -4.42 17.71 13.73
C PRO A 234 -3.20 17.61 12.81
N GLN A 235 -2.09 17.05 13.30
CA GLN A 235 -0.86 16.89 12.52
C GLN A 235 -1.01 15.77 11.49
N ILE A 236 -1.59 14.63 11.88
CA ILE A 236 -1.89 13.51 10.96
C ILE A 236 -2.91 13.96 9.93
N ARG A 237 -3.97 14.67 10.37
CA ARG A 237 -4.97 15.23 9.47
C ARG A 237 -4.35 16.14 8.43
N ALA A 238 -3.51 17.11 8.83
CA ALA A 238 -2.88 18.03 7.89
C ALA A 238 -2.04 17.30 6.83
N GLU A 239 -1.37 16.21 7.21
CA GLU A 239 -0.54 15.42 6.30
C GLU A 239 -1.36 14.54 5.35
N TYR A 240 -2.46 13.94 5.84
CA TYR A 240 -3.17 12.87 5.12
C TYR A 240 -4.58 13.23 4.65
N GLU A 241 -5.14 14.39 4.99
CA GLU A 241 -6.52 14.71 4.60
C GLU A 241 -6.74 14.69 3.09
N SER A 242 -5.70 15.01 2.32
CA SER A 242 -5.71 14.97 0.85
C SER A 242 -5.19 13.66 0.23
N LYS A 243 -4.94 12.63 1.04
CA LYS A 243 -4.31 11.37 0.62
C LYS A 243 -5.14 10.13 0.95
N ILE A 244 -5.99 10.17 1.99
CA ILE A 244 -6.83 9.03 2.37
C ILE A 244 -7.89 8.79 1.28
N VAL A 245 -7.72 7.74 0.49
CA VAL A 245 -8.68 7.36 -0.56
C VAL A 245 -9.77 6.44 -0.04
N TYR A 246 -9.52 5.73 1.06
CA TYR A 246 -10.52 4.85 1.66
C TYR A 246 -10.34 4.77 3.18
N ASP A 247 -11.42 5.04 3.93
CA ASP A 247 -11.49 4.99 5.39
C ASP A 247 -12.43 3.88 5.87
N TYR A 248 -11.83 2.81 6.38
CA TYR A 248 -12.51 1.62 6.88
C TYR A 248 -11.89 1.11 8.19
N PRO A 249 -12.00 1.90 9.28
CA PRO A 249 -11.41 1.58 10.57
C PRO A 249 -12.07 0.38 11.24
N LEU A 250 -11.46 -0.11 12.32
CA LEU A 250 -11.92 -1.27 13.07
C LEU A 250 -13.37 -1.14 13.57
N SER A 251 -13.83 0.08 13.89
CA SER A 251 -15.22 0.35 14.28
C SER A 251 -16.21 0.00 13.17
N LYS A 252 -15.97 0.46 11.93
CA LYS A 252 -16.78 0.12 10.75
C LYS A 252 -16.70 -1.38 10.44
N PHE A 253 -15.49 -1.94 10.44
CA PHE A 253 -15.27 -3.38 10.20
C PHE A 253 -16.00 -4.30 11.19
N ARG A 254 -16.15 -3.84 12.45
CA ARG A 254 -16.95 -4.53 13.48
C ARG A 254 -18.45 -4.36 13.26
N ALA A 255 -18.89 -3.13 12.99
CA ALA A 255 -20.30 -2.83 12.72
C ALA A 255 -20.86 -3.65 11.54
N ASP A 256 -20.04 -3.87 10.51
CA ASP A 256 -20.40 -4.67 9.34
C ASP A 256 -20.31 -6.19 9.57
N GLY A 257 -19.97 -6.64 10.79
CA GLY A 257 -19.96 -8.06 11.17
C GLY A 257 -18.76 -8.88 10.65
N TYR A 258 -17.73 -8.24 10.09
CA TYR A 258 -16.57 -8.94 9.54
C TYR A 258 -15.46 -9.24 10.56
N SER A 259 -15.52 -8.64 11.74
CA SER A 259 -14.59 -8.88 12.85
C SER A 259 -15.11 -9.96 13.80
N LYS A 260 -14.22 -10.84 14.29
CA LYS A 260 -14.56 -11.71 15.42
C LYS A 260 -14.69 -10.85 16.69
N GLU A 261 -15.75 -11.04 17.49
CA GLU A 261 -15.87 -10.39 18.79
C GLU A 261 -14.69 -10.77 19.68
N ILE A 262 -13.85 -9.80 20.02
CA ILE A 262 -12.84 -9.96 21.07
C ILE A 262 -13.53 -9.56 22.38
N LYS A 263 -14.04 -10.55 23.13
CA LYS A 263 -14.43 -10.33 24.53
C LYS A 263 -13.17 -10.09 25.34
N THR A 264 -12.84 -8.82 25.60
CA THR A 264 -11.82 -8.48 26.59
C THR A 264 -12.32 -8.90 27.97
N LEU A 265 -11.84 -10.04 28.46
CA LEU A 265 -11.92 -10.38 29.88
C LEU A 265 -11.07 -9.36 30.63
N ARG A 266 -11.71 -8.34 31.21
CA ARG A 266 -11.08 -7.57 32.29
C ARG A 266 -10.99 -8.51 33.49
N SER A 267 -9.79 -9.01 33.77
CA SER A 267 -9.50 -9.59 35.07
C SER A 267 -9.35 -8.44 36.06
N ASP A 268 -10.39 -8.18 36.84
CA ASP A 268 -10.30 -7.35 38.04
C ASP A 268 -9.42 -8.08 39.06
N VAL A 269 -8.10 -7.99 38.89
CA VAL A 269 -7.15 -8.36 39.94
C VAL A 269 -7.03 -7.13 40.83
N SER A 270 -7.88 -7.08 41.86
CA SER A 270 -7.67 -6.23 43.01
C SER A 270 -6.33 -6.63 43.63
N VAL A 271 -5.31 -5.80 43.44
CA VAL A 271 -4.07 -5.92 44.19
C VAL A 271 -4.42 -5.55 45.63
N MET A 272 -4.55 -6.57 46.48
CA MET A 272 -4.57 -6.42 47.95
C MET A 272 -3.16 -6.13 48.44
#